data_AF-A0A537HIE3-F1
#
_entry.id   AF-A0A537HIE3-F1
#
_cell.length_a   1.000
_cell.length_b   1.000
_cell.length_c   1.000
_cell.angle_alpha   90.00
_cell.angle_beta   90.00
_cell.angle_gamma   90.00
#
_symmetry.space_group_name_H-M   'P 1'
#
loop_
_entity.id
_entity.type
_entity.pdbx_description
1 polymer ?
#
loop_
_entity_poly.entity_id
_entity_poly.type
_entity_poly.pdbx_seq_one_letter_code
_entity_poly.pdbx_strand_id
1 'polypeptide(L)'
;MVEVASTLGKPAHLILNMIPPRVKEADVVKFAKTLASHFAVESAGWFPWAEEVIGSLSKSILVLKSPRHAITERFRHLAEIIESFN
;
A
#
# COMPACT_ATOMS: atom_id res chain seq x y z
N MET A 1 -11.84 -8.38 10.25
CA MET A 1 -10.36 -8.32 10.20
C MET A 1 -9.83 -7.21 11.11
N VAL A 2 -10.31 -5.96 10.97
CA VAL A 2 -9.95 -4.85 11.88
C VAL A 2 -10.37 -5.13 13.33
N GLU A 3 -11.54 -5.72 13.55
CA GLU A 3 -11.96 -6.17 14.89
C GLU A 3 -10.99 -7.18 15.54
N VAL A 4 -10.35 -8.05 14.75
CA VAL A 4 -9.38 -9.04 15.27
C VAL A 4 -8.06 -8.36 15.66
N ALA A 5 -7.61 -7.38 14.89
CA ALA A 5 -6.41 -6.61 15.21
C ALA A 5 -6.61 -5.72 16.44
N SER A 6 -7.79 -5.10 16.59
CA SER A 6 -8.14 -4.32 17.78
C SER A 6 -8.25 -5.19 19.04
N THR A 7 -8.70 -6.44 18.92
CA THR A 7 -8.71 -7.39 20.06
C THR A 7 -7.29 -7.75 20.54
N LEU A 8 -6.30 -7.68 19.65
CA LEU A 8 -4.91 -8.06 19.92
C LEU A 8 -4.03 -6.88 20.36
N GLY A 9 -4.58 -5.66 20.46
CA GLY A 9 -3.84 -4.46 20.88
C GLY A 9 -2.69 -4.08 19.94
N LYS A 10 -2.70 -4.53 18.69
CA LYS A 10 -1.62 -4.25 17.72
C LYS A 10 -1.99 -3.05 16.85
N PRO A 11 -1.04 -2.14 16.59
CA PRO A 11 -1.27 -1.05 15.65
C PRO A 11 -1.58 -1.63 14.25
N ALA A 12 -2.66 -1.17 13.65
CA ALA A 12 -3.09 -1.57 12.32
C ALA A 12 -3.09 -0.34 11.40
N HIS A 13 -2.64 -0.55 10.17
CA HIS A 13 -2.54 0.51 9.16
C HIS A 13 -3.22 0.07 7.86
N LEU A 14 -3.83 1.02 7.17
CA LEU A 14 -4.47 0.83 5.87
C LEU A 14 -3.47 1.12 4.74
N ILE A 15 -3.37 0.19 3.78
CA ILE A 15 -2.66 0.38 2.52
C ILE A 15 -3.63 0.08 1.39
N LEU A 16 -3.80 1.02 0.46
CA LEU A 16 -4.60 0.79 -0.74
C LEU A 16 -3.74 0.21 -1.86
N ASN A 17 -4.14 -0.92 -2.43
CA ASN A 17 -3.42 -1.55 -3.53
C ASN A 17 -4.24 -1.49 -4.83
N MET A 18 -3.56 -1.63 -5.98
CA MET A 18 -4.18 -1.70 -7.30
C MET A 18 -5.00 -0.46 -7.69
N ILE A 19 -4.52 0.73 -7.34
CA ILE A 19 -5.18 1.98 -7.72
C ILE A 19 -5.18 2.13 -9.26
N PRO A 20 -6.34 2.31 -9.91
CA PRO A 20 -6.39 2.44 -11.36
C PRO A 20 -5.64 3.68 -11.87
N PRO A 21 -4.96 3.61 -13.03
CA PRO A 21 -4.07 4.69 -13.50
C PRO A 21 -4.80 6.00 -13.85
N ARG A 22 -6.12 5.97 -14.02
CA ARG A 22 -6.95 7.15 -14.34
C ARG A 22 -7.41 7.91 -13.09
N VAL A 23 -7.15 7.39 -11.90
CA VAL A 23 -7.54 8.02 -10.63
C VAL A 23 -6.45 9.02 -10.23
N LYS A 24 -6.83 10.26 -9.93
CA LYS A 24 -5.88 11.27 -9.48
C LYS A 24 -5.43 10.96 -8.07
N GLU A 25 -4.16 11.21 -7.77
CA GLU A 25 -3.57 11.00 -6.45
C GLU A 25 -4.37 11.69 -5.32
N ALA A 26 -4.85 12.92 -5.53
CA ALA A 26 -5.67 13.63 -4.55
C ALA A 26 -6.96 12.87 -4.19
N ASP A 27 -7.59 12.21 -5.17
CA ASP A 27 -8.82 11.44 -4.96
C ASP A 27 -8.51 10.14 -4.20
N VAL A 28 -7.37 9.50 -4.49
CA VAL A 28 -6.87 8.32 -3.77
C VAL A 28 -6.62 8.65 -2.31
N VAL A 29 -5.92 9.75 -2.03
CA VAL A 29 -5.60 10.18 -0.67
C VAL A 29 -6.86 10.51 0.10
N LYS A 30 -7.82 11.23 -0.53
CA LYS A 30 -9.12 11.54 0.09
C LYS A 30 -9.91 10.27 0.42
N PHE A 31 -9.94 9.31 -0.50
CA PHE A 31 -10.61 8.03 -0.30
C PHE A 31 -9.92 7.22 0.82
N ALA A 32 -8.60 7.12 0.81
CA ALA A 32 -7.82 6.44 1.85
C ALA A 32 -8.11 7.01 3.24
N LYS A 33 -8.13 8.34 3.39
CA LYS A 33 -8.46 9.01 4.65
C LYS A 33 -9.88 8.69 5.13
N THR A 34 -10.83 8.70 4.21
CA THR A 34 -12.24 8.39 4.51
C THR A 34 -12.39 6.92 4.93
N LEU A 35 -11.74 6.00 4.24
CA LEU A 35 -11.81 4.58 4.56
C LEU A 35 -11.09 4.27 5.90
N ALA A 36 -9.93 4.86 6.12
CA ALA A 36 -9.16 4.70 7.34
C ALA A 36 -9.93 5.15 8.59
N SER A 37 -10.69 6.25 8.50
CA SER A 37 -11.52 6.71 9.63
C SER A 37 -12.65 5.75 9.98
N HIS A 38 -13.27 5.09 8.99
CA HIS A 38 -14.28 4.06 9.23
C HIS A 38 -13.74 2.84 9.99
N PHE A 39 -12.45 2.56 9.84
CA PHE A 39 -11.78 1.45 10.51
C PHE A 39 -10.99 1.88 11.76
N ALA A 40 -11.00 3.16 12.12
CA ALA A 40 -10.19 3.73 13.20
C ALA A 40 -8.70 3.35 13.10
N VAL A 41 -8.15 3.38 11.89
CA VAL A 41 -6.72 3.11 11.59
C VAL A 41 -6.09 4.29 10.87
N GLU A 42 -4.76 4.34 10.84
CA GLU A 42 -4.03 5.29 10.00
C GLU A 42 -3.80 4.73 8.59
N SER A 43 -3.69 5.60 7.59
CA SER A 43 -3.33 5.21 6.23
C SER A 43 -1.82 5.31 6.05
N ALA A 44 -1.16 4.18 5.77
CA ALA A 44 0.29 4.12 5.53
C ALA A 44 0.67 4.46 4.07
N GLY A 45 -0.23 4.27 3.11
CA GLY A 45 0.05 4.63 1.72
C GLY A 45 -0.80 3.90 0.69
N TRP A 46 -0.38 3.99 -0.59
CA TRP A 46 -1.08 3.35 -1.69
C TRP A 46 -0.16 2.96 -2.86
N PHE A 47 -0.58 1.94 -3.63
CA PHE A 47 0.11 1.47 -4.84
C PHE A 47 -0.78 1.58 -6.09
N PRO A 48 -0.23 2.11 -7.20
CA PRO A 48 -0.92 2.05 -8.48
C PRO A 48 -0.97 0.62 -9.01
N TRP A 49 -1.94 0.38 -9.90
CA TRP A 49 -1.91 -0.77 -10.79
C TRP A 49 -0.63 -0.76 -11.63
N ALA A 50 0.05 -1.90 -11.68
CA ALA A 50 1.24 -2.09 -12.49
C ALA A 50 1.18 -3.48 -13.14
N GLU A 51 0.95 -3.51 -14.45
CA GLU A 51 0.84 -4.76 -15.23
C GLU A 51 2.10 -5.62 -15.11
N GLU A 52 3.26 -4.98 -15.06
CA GLU A 52 4.56 -5.63 -14.92
C GLU A 52 4.70 -6.41 -13.62
N VAL A 53 4.01 -5.97 -12.55
CA VAL A 53 3.99 -6.70 -11.27
C VAL A 53 3.24 -8.01 -11.43
N ILE A 54 2.12 -8.01 -12.12
CA ILE A 54 1.31 -9.22 -12.36
C ILE A 54 2.07 -10.19 -13.28
N GLY A 55 2.66 -9.67 -14.35
CA GLY A 55 3.49 -10.44 -15.27
C GLY A 55 4.69 -11.08 -14.56
N SER A 56 5.29 -10.39 -13.60
CA SER A 56 6.43 -10.90 -12.83
C SER A 56 6.01 -11.89 -11.72
N LEU A 57 4.88 -11.65 -11.05
CA LEU A 57 4.31 -12.57 -10.05
C LEU A 57 4.01 -13.94 -10.65
N SER A 58 3.46 -13.98 -11.87
CA SER A 58 3.21 -15.23 -12.60
C SER A 58 4.48 -16.05 -12.90
N LYS A 59 5.66 -15.39 -12.84
CA LYS A 59 6.99 -15.98 -13.07
C LYS A 59 7.77 -16.17 -11.76
N SER A 60 7.17 -15.93 -10.61
CA SER A 60 7.85 -15.89 -9.30
C SER A 60 9.03 -14.91 -9.25
N ILE A 61 9.04 -13.91 -10.13
CA ILE A 61 10.07 -12.86 -10.15
C ILE A 61 9.59 -11.75 -9.22
N LEU A 62 10.31 -11.56 -8.12
CA LEU A 62 10.09 -10.43 -7.23
C LEU A 62 10.51 -9.15 -7.97
N VAL A 63 9.53 -8.32 -8.33
CA VAL A 63 9.72 -7.06 -9.10
C VAL A 63 10.72 -6.12 -8.42
N LEU A 64 10.85 -6.22 -7.10
CA LEU A 64 11.84 -5.51 -6.28
C LEU A 64 13.30 -5.79 -6.66
N LYS A 65 13.57 -6.83 -7.47
CA LYS A 65 14.90 -7.12 -8.02
C LYS A 65 15.32 -6.17 -9.15
N SER A 66 14.42 -5.30 -9.63
CA SER A 66 14.69 -4.27 -10.63
C SER A 66 14.74 -2.88 -9.98
N PRO A 67 15.92 -2.40 -9.52
CA PRO A 67 16.03 -1.20 -8.68
C PRO A 67 15.66 0.11 -9.37
N ARG A 68 15.66 0.18 -10.71
CA ARG A 68 15.32 1.40 -11.46
C ARG A 68 13.83 1.54 -11.79
N HIS A 69 13.01 0.56 -11.39
CA HIS A 69 11.59 0.58 -11.72
C HIS A 69 10.83 1.52 -10.77
N ALA A 70 9.91 2.35 -11.31
CA ALA A 70 9.17 3.34 -10.53
C ALA A 70 8.36 2.73 -9.36
N ILE A 71 7.92 1.48 -9.52
CA ILE A 71 7.22 0.78 -8.44
C ILE A 71 8.15 0.36 -7.29
N THR A 72 9.42 0.07 -7.60
CA THR A 72 10.41 -0.32 -6.59
C THR A 72 10.66 0.84 -5.62
N GLU A 73 10.74 2.07 -6.13
CA GLU A 73 10.86 3.27 -5.29
C GLU A 73 9.63 3.45 -4.39
N ARG A 74 8.41 3.23 -4.91
CA ARG A 74 7.19 3.31 -4.09
C ARG A 74 7.16 2.23 -3.01
N PHE A 75 7.60 1.01 -3.32
CA PHE A 75 7.72 -0.07 -2.33
C PHE A 75 8.74 0.26 -1.26
N ARG A 76 9.89 0.83 -1.64
CA ARG A 76 10.92 1.28 -0.68
C ARG A 76 10.38 2.37 0.24
N HIS A 77 9.76 3.40 -0.32
CA HIS A 77 9.16 4.49 0.44
C HIS A 77 8.11 3.96 1.45
N LEU A 78 7.25 3.03 1.03
CA LEU A 78 6.28 2.45 1.96
C LEU A 78 6.95 1.59 3.04
N ALA A 79 8.01 0.85 2.72
CA ALA A 79 8.77 0.09 3.70
C ALA A 79 9.38 1.01 4.78
N GLU A 80 9.95 2.14 4.37
CA GLU A 80 10.49 3.16 5.29
C GLU A 80 9.40 3.72 6.22
N ILE A 81 8.20 4.00 5.69
CA ILE A 81 7.04 4.42 6.50
C ILE A 81 6.69 3.33 7.51
N ILE A 82 6.60 2.06 7.08
CA ILE A 82 6.23 0.95 7.97
C ILE A 82 7.28 0.75 9.07
N GLU A 83 8.57 0.88 8.74
CA GLU A 83 9.66 0.78 9.70
C GLU A 83 9.60 1.87 10.77
N SER A 84 9.08 3.05 10.44
CA SER A 84 8.88 4.17 11.38
C SER A 84 7.75 3.96 12.40
N PHE A 85 6.92 2.92 12.23
CA PHE A 85 5.84 2.60 13.17
C PHE A 85 6.32 1.84 14.41
N ASN A 86 7.61 1.47 14.47
CA ASN A 86 8.27 0.83 15.60
C ASN A 86 8.71 1.82 16.68
#